data_AF-A0A352M277-F1
#
_entry.id   AF-A0A352M277-F1
#
_cell.length_a   1.000
_cell.length_b   1.000
_cell.length_c   1.000
_cell.angle_alpha   90.00
_cell.angle_beta   90.00
_cell.angle_gamma   90.00
#
_symmetry.space_group_name_H-M   'P 1'
#
loop_
_entity.id
_entity.type
_entity.pdbx_description
1 polymer ?
#
loop_
_entity_poly.entity_id
_entity_poly.type
_entity_poly.pdbx_seq_one_letter_code
_entity_poly.pdbx_strand_id
1 'polypeptide(L)'
;MELYYFTPSAQTSEPNAFEFEGSKIGNSNVITSVRNDFVKSSSNHINVDEIVLEKMFAHIKSIEEKEKVFLCDVIIHGVRVRLTTTSRHISEFFTDNFYNPREYSEQAQETGVVRQGSIVPFKVNVYAINGVFDSVPLYCYNTSTNSIYIFNCSFYKVIHDIVIEATAKILREDRGFIIEKTTAIEKSKNSVAFIGCNHSNFECEDRFCAHCYKLVQNPAYKLQSLNYTVFRFTFKNNAGDRYLSPIKAVMPDGSIKKGADLLEFLASCISDENIYIANLNAMLSCLTPSDEKVEIPLSGIDVKKGAEIFSYPLFKNFYQKTSTINHYPAAAYQFLHSKLENVPEITQEYMISNSQRLEDFVRGELRGSKDASIAKYFNSISEEDGKKYVARFSCFEESYVLIDMAKIFGKVKIITNPFECSKLKSLSVFRRQAKTEKIDSAVFLKHMPDAQKNNAGGTILLKTAAALCLNNISICELNIFDGIEAPDAGEGFNIKAVYEECIKKMFSIEEGKPKAENIIDGSNYKTLFPPPPPPKS
;
A
#
# COMPACT_ATOMS: atom_id res chain seq x y z
N MET A 1 3.94 32.31 -11.73
CA MET A 1 3.23 32.73 -10.50
C MET A 1 3.07 31.50 -9.64
N GLU A 2 3.37 31.58 -8.35
CA GLU A 2 3.08 30.47 -7.42
C GLU A 2 1.55 30.35 -7.27
N LEU A 3 1.04 29.13 -7.42
CA LEU A 3 -0.39 28.82 -7.37
C LEU A 3 -0.87 28.45 -5.95
N TYR A 4 0.08 28.21 -5.06
CA TYR A 4 -0.14 27.85 -3.68
C TYR A 4 1.08 28.29 -2.87
N TYR A 5 0.92 28.38 -1.56
CA TYR A 5 2.01 28.70 -0.65
C TYR A 5 1.82 27.94 0.66
N PHE A 6 2.92 27.65 1.34
CA PHE A 6 2.86 27.11 2.69
C PHE A 6 2.91 28.28 3.65
N THR A 7 1.91 28.39 4.52
CA THR A 7 1.90 29.42 5.56
C THR A 7 3.18 29.26 6.37
N PRO A 8 4.03 30.29 6.48
CA PRO A 8 5.05 30.28 7.51
C PRO A 8 4.28 30.31 8.82
N SER A 9 4.28 29.23 9.60
CA SER A 9 3.97 29.39 11.02
C SER A 9 4.91 30.49 11.51
N ALA A 10 4.39 31.49 12.23
CA ALA A 10 5.00 32.78 12.51
C ALA A 10 6.32 32.79 13.33
N GLN A 11 7.24 31.85 13.08
CA GLN A 11 8.58 31.70 13.66
C GLN A 11 9.56 31.02 12.68
N THR A 12 9.58 31.37 11.39
CA THR A 12 10.76 31.05 10.51
C THR A 12 12.03 31.83 10.91
N SER A 13 12.11 32.29 12.15
CA SER A 13 13.34 32.68 12.84
C SER A 13 14.11 31.48 13.41
N GLU A 14 13.57 30.26 13.36
CA GLU A 14 14.30 29.06 13.77
C GLU A 14 14.89 28.34 12.55
N PRO A 15 16.20 28.49 12.27
CA PRO A 15 16.87 27.88 11.11
C PRO A 15 16.83 26.33 11.08
N ASN A 16 16.19 25.67 12.05
CA ASN A 16 16.12 24.22 12.21
C ASN A 16 14.67 23.68 12.35
N ALA A 17 13.64 24.39 11.89
CA ALA A 17 12.28 23.85 11.90
C ALA A 17 12.07 22.79 10.79
N PHE A 18 11.98 21.51 11.17
CA PHE A 18 11.79 20.38 10.23
C PHE A 18 10.33 20.06 9.93
N GLU A 19 9.44 20.47 10.83
CA GLU A 19 8.00 20.42 10.67
C GLU A 19 7.39 21.60 11.42
N PHE A 20 6.23 22.06 10.97
CA PHE A 20 5.49 23.13 11.63
C PHE A 20 3.99 22.97 11.40
N GLU A 21 3.20 23.62 12.26
CA GLU A 21 1.75 23.63 12.13
C GLU A 21 1.36 24.44 10.89
N GLY A 22 0.67 23.77 9.96
CA GLY A 22 0.07 24.41 8.80
C GLY A 22 -1.21 25.13 9.18
N SER A 23 -1.72 25.94 8.26
CA SER A 23 -3.01 26.60 8.47
C SER A 23 -4.14 25.62 8.71
N LYS A 24 -5.11 26.04 9.55
CA LYS A 24 -6.21 25.23 10.04
C LYS A 24 -7.01 24.57 8.90
N ILE A 25 -6.94 23.25 8.83
CA ILE A 25 -7.75 22.36 7.99
C ILE A 25 -7.65 20.95 8.57
N GLY A 26 -8.71 20.15 8.44
CA GLY A 26 -8.74 18.82 9.07
C GLY A 26 -8.77 18.90 10.59
N ASN A 27 -8.40 17.79 11.24
CA ASN A 27 -8.10 17.76 12.67
C ASN A 27 -6.73 18.38 12.97
N SER A 28 -5.79 18.23 12.05
CA SER A 28 -4.45 18.78 12.10
C SER A 28 -3.90 18.85 10.68
N ASN A 29 -3.02 19.80 10.41
CA ASN A 29 -2.25 19.88 9.17
C ASN A 29 -0.79 20.19 9.53
N VAL A 30 0.12 19.28 9.22
CA VAL A 30 1.54 19.46 9.50
C VAL A 30 2.26 19.69 8.19
N ILE A 31 3.05 20.76 8.11
CA ILE A 31 3.90 21.02 6.95
C ILE A 31 5.31 20.57 7.28
N THR A 32 5.90 19.77 6.40
CA THR A 32 7.26 19.25 6.55
C THR A 32 8.23 20.12 5.74
N SER A 33 9.48 20.24 6.19
CA SER A 33 10.52 20.98 5.45
C SER A 33 10.83 20.30 4.12
N VAL A 34 10.96 18.97 4.17
CA VAL A 34 11.06 18.07 3.02
C VAL A 34 9.66 17.61 2.66
N ARG A 35 9.12 18.06 1.53
CA ARG A 35 7.73 17.78 1.11
C ARG A 35 7.61 16.72 0.01
N ASN A 36 8.75 16.36 -0.58
CA ASN A 36 8.82 15.36 -1.64
C ASN A 36 9.60 14.15 -1.15
N ASP A 37 9.40 13.01 -1.80
CA ASP A 37 10.14 11.78 -1.49
C ASP A 37 11.65 11.93 -1.78
N PHE A 38 12.41 12.30 -0.75
CA PHE A 38 13.85 12.59 -0.83
C PHE A 38 14.70 11.33 -0.98
N VAL A 39 14.14 10.13 -0.74
CA VAL A 39 14.84 8.85 -0.93
C VAL A 39 15.07 8.60 -2.43
N LYS A 40 14.41 9.35 -3.34
CA LYS A 40 14.71 9.34 -4.78
C LYS A 40 16.13 9.84 -5.11
N SER A 41 16.75 10.63 -4.23
CA SER A 41 18.12 11.12 -4.44
C SER A 41 19.14 10.23 -3.73
N SER A 42 20.12 9.71 -4.47
CA SER A 42 21.24 8.96 -3.90
C SER A 42 22.14 9.82 -3.02
N SER A 43 22.15 11.14 -3.21
CA SER A 43 22.90 12.10 -2.38
C SER A 43 22.44 12.11 -0.92
N ASN A 44 21.21 11.67 -0.65
CA ASN A 44 20.63 11.67 0.68
C ASN A 44 20.88 10.35 1.42
N HIS A 45 21.52 9.37 0.77
CA HIS A 45 21.89 8.11 1.43
C HIS A 45 23.18 8.29 2.22
N ILE A 46 23.19 7.87 3.49
CA ILE A 46 24.38 7.86 4.35
C ILE A 46 24.76 6.43 4.75
N ASN A 47 26.05 6.16 4.93
CA ASN A 47 26.51 4.97 5.63
C ASN A 47 26.56 5.24 7.13
N VAL A 48 25.85 4.44 7.92
CA VAL A 48 25.80 4.60 9.38
C VAL A 48 26.89 3.73 10.01
N ASP A 49 27.97 4.39 10.44
CA ASP A 49 29.05 3.82 11.23
C ASP A 49 28.94 4.22 12.72
N GLU A 50 29.94 3.82 13.51
CA GLU A 50 29.99 4.13 14.94
C GLU A 50 29.97 5.64 15.22
N ILE A 51 30.64 6.46 14.40
CA ILE A 51 30.70 7.92 14.57
C ILE A 51 29.32 8.54 14.34
N VAL A 52 28.60 8.08 13.32
CA VAL A 52 27.22 8.53 13.03
C VAL A 52 26.28 8.16 14.17
N LEU A 53 26.41 6.95 14.72
CA LEU A 53 25.61 6.50 15.87
C LEU A 53 25.92 7.31 17.13
N GLU A 54 27.20 7.52 17.45
CA GLU A 54 27.62 8.35 18.59
C GLU A 54 27.04 9.76 18.50
N LYS A 55 27.12 10.39 17.32
CA LYS A 55 26.53 11.71 17.09
C LYS A 55 25.01 11.71 17.29
N MET A 56 24.31 10.71 16.76
CA MET A 56 22.87 10.59 16.95
C MET A 56 22.50 10.43 18.43
N PHE A 57 23.14 9.50 19.15
CA PHE A 57 22.82 9.25 20.56
C PHE A 57 23.23 10.42 21.46
N ALA A 58 24.36 11.08 21.17
CA ALA A 58 24.75 12.31 21.87
C ALA A 58 23.71 13.42 21.65
N HIS A 59 23.20 13.57 20.41
CA HIS A 59 22.13 14.52 20.09
C HIS A 59 20.85 14.19 20.87
N ILE A 60 20.35 12.96 20.78
CA ILE A 60 19.17 12.48 21.52
C ILE A 60 19.31 12.80 23.01
N LYS A 61 20.45 12.45 23.62
CA LYS A 61 20.70 12.70 25.04
C LYS A 61 20.70 14.20 25.38
N SER A 62 21.22 15.04 24.48
CA SER A 62 21.27 16.49 24.69
C SER A 62 19.91 17.17 24.61
N ILE A 63 18.98 16.60 23.83
CA ILE A 63 17.62 17.14 23.65
C ILE A 63 16.61 16.52 24.61
N GLU A 64 16.83 15.33 25.16
CA GLU A 64 15.89 14.63 26.06
C GLU A 64 15.47 15.47 27.29
N GLU A 65 16.32 16.40 27.74
CA GLU A 65 16.00 17.30 28.86
C GLU A 65 15.07 18.47 28.46
N LYS A 66 14.94 18.77 27.17
CA LYS A 66 14.26 19.95 26.63
C LYS A 66 13.09 19.61 25.70
N GLU A 67 13.20 18.51 24.98
CA GLU A 67 12.27 18.06 23.97
C GLU A 67 11.81 16.64 24.27
N LYS A 68 10.57 16.34 23.90
CA LYS A 68 10.02 15.01 24.09
C LYS A 68 10.50 14.07 22.99
N VAL A 69 11.20 13.02 23.37
CA VAL A 69 11.46 11.86 22.50
C VAL A 69 10.30 10.89 22.63
N PHE A 70 9.75 10.47 21.49
CA PHE A 70 8.67 9.52 21.39
C PHE A 70 9.22 8.13 21.09
N LEU A 71 8.80 7.15 21.90
CA LEU A 71 9.07 5.74 21.68
C LEU A 71 7.76 5.02 21.40
N CYS A 72 7.61 4.49 20.19
CA CYS A 72 6.39 3.83 19.74
C CYS A 72 6.70 2.41 19.28
N ASP A 73 5.89 1.45 19.70
CA ASP A 73 5.95 0.08 19.19
C ASP A 73 4.68 -0.21 18.38
N VAL A 74 4.87 -0.80 17.20
CA VAL A 74 3.77 -1.31 16.36
C VAL A 74 4.07 -2.74 15.92
N ILE A 75 3.05 -3.44 15.46
CA ILE A 75 3.13 -4.80 14.94
C ILE A 75 2.59 -4.83 13.52
N ILE A 76 3.42 -5.33 12.60
CA ILE A 76 3.04 -5.61 11.21
C ILE A 76 3.12 -7.12 11.04
N HIS A 77 1.96 -7.79 10.98
CA HIS A 77 1.87 -9.24 10.75
C HIS A 77 2.77 -10.09 11.67
N GLY A 78 2.89 -9.70 12.95
CA GLY A 78 3.69 -10.40 13.96
C GLY A 78 5.16 -9.97 14.03
N VAL A 79 5.60 -9.02 13.20
CA VAL A 79 6.90 -8.35 13.35
C VAL A 79 6.69 -7.06 14.14
N ARG A 80 7.34 -6.97 15.30
CA ARG A 80 7.33 -5.75 16.10
C ARG A 80 8.38 -4.77 15.59
N VAL A 81 7.95 -3.55 15.29
CA VAL A 81 8.77 -2.44 14.82
C VAL A 81 8.78 -1.37 15.91
N ARG A 82 9.96 -0.92 16.29
CA ARG A 82 10.17 0.13 17.29
C ARG A 82 10.61 1.42 16.62
N LEU A 83 9.88 2.49 16.86
CA LEU A 83 10.19 3.83 16.40
C LEU A 83 10.66 4.70 17.57
N THR A 84 11.82 5.33 17.40
CA THR A 84 12.31 6.43 18.23
C THR A 84 12.32 7.69 17.38
N THR A 85 11.57 8.73 17.80
CA THR A 85 11.49 9.97 17.02
C THR A 85 11.35 11.21 17.89
N THR A 86 11.82 12.35 17.41
CA THR A 86 11.58 13.66 18.00
C THR A 86 10.35 14.36 17.41
N SER A 87 9.75 13.79 16.35
CA SER A 87 8.56 14.33 15.69
C SER A 87 7.30 13.74 16.31
N ARG A 88 6.46 14.61 16.86
CA ARG A 88 5.12 14.22 17.33
C ARG A 88 4.24 13.78 16.16
N HIS A 89 4.34 14.48 15.03
CA HIS A 89 3.60 14.16 13.81
C HIS A 89 3.89 12.73 13.33
N ILE A 90 5.16 12.35 13.22
CA ILE A 90 5.57 10.99 12.83
C ILE A 90 5.05 9.96 13.84
N SER A 91 5.25 10.22 15.15
CA SER A 91 4.79 9.32 16.21
C SER A 91 3.30 9.02 16.08
N GLU A 92 2.49 10.06 15.91
CA GLU A 92 1.03 9.93 15.78
C GLU A 92 0.63 9.20 14.50
N PHE A 93 1.14 9.60 13.33
CA PHE A 93 0.81 8.94 12.06
C PHE A 93 1.22 7.46 12.08
N PHE A 94 2.38 7.14 12.68
CA PHE A 94 2.88 5.78 12.79
C PHE A 94 1.96 4.89 13.63
N THR A 95 1.55 5.36 14.82
CA THR A 95 0.66 4.59 15.71
C THR A 95 -0.79 4.57 15.24
N ASP A 96 -1.22 5.55 14.45
CA ASP A 96 -2.56 5.59 13.87
C ASP A 96 -2.67 4.72 12.61
N ASN A 97 -1.58 4.52 11.87
CA ASN A 97 -1.60 3.70 10.65
C ASN A 97 -1.45 2.19 10.94
N PHE A 98 -0.59 1.83 11.90
CA PHE A 98 -0.29 0.44 12.27
C PHE A 98 -0.93 0.04 13.60
N TYR A 99 -0.93 -1.28 13.88
CA TYR A 99 -1.43 -1.83 15.14
C TYR A 99 -0.39 -1.69 16.24
N ASN A 100 -0.74 -1.10 17.37
CA ASN A 100 0.09 -1.25 18.57
C ASN A 100 -0.03 -2.68 19.13
N PRO A 101 0.86 -3.13 20.03
CA PRO A 101 0.84 -4.51 20.55
C PRO A 101 -0.47 -4.92 21.22
N ARG A 102 -1.18 -3.97 21.85
CA ARG A 102 -2.46 -4.23 22.50
C ARG A 102 -3.55 -4.45 21.44
N GLU A 103 -3.70 -3.51 20.50
CA GLU A 103 -4.66 -3.61 19.39
C GLU A 103 -4.46 -4.90 18.59
N TYR A 104 -3.21 -5.25 18.27
CA TYR A 104 -2.89 -6.48 17.55
C TYR A 104 -3.33 -7.74 18.32
N SER A 105 -3.17 -7.73 19.65
CA SER A 105 -3.60 -8.86 20.51
C SER A 105 -5.12 -8.95 20.60
N GLU A 106 -5.81 -7.81 20.70
CA GLU A 106 -7.29 -7.73 20.70
C GLU A 106 -7.85 -8.27 19.37
N GLN A 107 -7.28 -7.87 18.22
CA GLN A 107 -7.66 -8.37 16.90
C GLN A 107 -7.41 -9.88 16.72
N ALA A 108 -6.35 -10.41 17.33
CA ALA A 108 -6.08 -11.85 17.33
C ALA A 108 -7.17 -12.62 18.10
N GLN A 109 -7.54 -12.12 19.28
CA GLN A 109 -8.56 -12.75 20.13
C GLN A 109 -9.93 -12.78 19.44
N GLU A 110 -10.32 -11.70 18.76
CA GLU A 110 -11.58 -11.62 18.00
C GLU A 110 -11.71 -12.71 16.92
N THR A 111 -10.57 -13.20 16.39
CA THR A 111 -10.52 -14.23 15.34
C THR A 111 -10.22 -15.63 15.89
N GLY A 112 -10.20 -15.80 17.21
CA GLY A 112 -9.88 -17.07 17.87
C GLY A 112 -8.38 -17.43 17.83
N VAL A 113 -7.52 -16.50 17.39
CA VAL A 113 -6.07 -16.67 17.36
C VAL A 113 -5.49 -16.25 18.71
N VAL A 114 -4.88 -17.19 19.44
CA VAL A 114 -4.23 -16.89 20.71
C VAL A 114 -2.83 -16.31 20.46
N ARG A 115 -2.70 -14.99 20.49
CA ARG A 115 -1.41 -14.28 20.40
C ARG A 115 -1.28 -13.18 21.45
N GLN A 116 -0.06 -13.07 21.99
CA GLN A 116 0.33 -11.97 22.87
C GLN A 116 1.35 -11.09 22.14
N GLY A 117 0.90 -9.96 21.62
CA GLY A 117 1.77 -8.99 20.93
C GLY A 117 2.84 -8.37 21.84
N SER A 118 2.60 -8.32 23.15
CA SER A 118 3.51 -7.74 24.15
C SER A 118 4.82 -8.52 24.33
N ILE A 119 4.82 -9.83 24.04
CA ILE A 119 5.98 -10.74 24.24
C ILE A 119 6.91 -10.80 23.01
N VAL A 120 6.47 -10.29 21.86
CA VAL A 120 7.30 -10.32 20.65
C VAL A 120 8.44 -9.30 20.81
N PRO A 121 9.73 -9.71 20.72
CA PRO A 121 10.84 -8.76 20.69
C PRO A 121 10.76 -7.94 19.40
N PHE A 122 11.13 -6.66 19.46
CA PHE A 122 11.22 -5.86 18.23
C PHE A 122 12.33 -6.43 17.33
N LYS A 123 12.05 -6.48 16.03
CA LYS A 123 12.99 -6.99 15.01
C LYS A 123 13.44 -5.90 14.04
N VAL A 124 12.79 -4.74 14.06
CA VAL A 124 13.13 -3.57 13.28
C VAL A 124 13.21 -2.37 14.21
N ASN A 125 14.31 -1.63 14.15
CA ASN A 125 14.46 -0.35 14.83
C ASN A 125 14.39 0.78 13.83
N VAL A 126 13.69 1.86 14.17
CA VAL A 126 13.57 3.05 13.36
C VAL A 126 13.96 4.24 14.21
N TYR A 127 14.95 4.99 13.77
CA TYR A 127 15.37 6.26 14.35
C TYR A 127 15.03 7.36 13.35
N ALA A 128 13.99 8.15 13.64
CA ALA A 128 13.59 9.30 12.85
C ALA A 128 13.86 10.57 13.64
N ILE A 129 15.09 11.08 13.55
CA ILE A 129 15.65 12.10 14.45
C ILE A 129 15.96 13.38 13.68
N ASN A 130 15.39 14.47 14.14
CA ASN A 130 15.62 15.79 13.59
C ASN A 130 16.69 16.55 14.38
N GLY A 131 17.41 17.46 13.72
CA GLY A 131 18.43 18.33 14.33
C GLY A 131 19.85 17.77 14.36
N VAL A 132 20.12 16.67 13.64
CA VAL A 132 21.47 16.06 13.57
C VAL A 132 22.18 16.51 12.28
N PHE A 133 23.50 16.41 12.17
CA PHE A 133 24.23 16.62 10.89
C PHE A 133 23.92 17.94 10.17
N ASP A 134 23.95 19.06 10.89
CA ASP A 134 23.73 20.40 10.32
C ASP A 134 22.44 20.50 9.48
N SER A 135 21.39 19.79 9.92
CA SER A 135 20.06 19.78 9.30
C SER A 135 20.01 19.19 7.89
N VAL A 136 21.04 18.45 7.45
CA VAL A 136 21.06 17.78 6.14
C VAL A 136 20.12 16.55 6.14
N PRO A 137 19.11 16.48 5.23
CA PRO A 137 18.24 15.31 5.12
C PRO A 137 19.00 14.07 4.66
N LEU A 138 19.04 13.04 5.52
CA LEU A 138 19.79 11.81 5.26
C LEU A 138 18.99 10.58 5.67
N TYR A 139 19.24 9.45 5.03
CA TYR A 139 18.67 8.17 5.44
C TYR A 139 19.63 7.00 5.21
N CYS A 140 19.42 5.93 5.98
CA CYS A 140 20.12 4.66 5.85
C CYS A 140 19.22 3.52 6.30
N TYR A 141 19.22 2.42 5.56
CA TYR A 141 18.66 1.16 6.03
C TYR A 141 19.77 0.12 6.16
N ASN A 142 20.16 -0.19 7.40
CA ASN A 142 21.12 -1.25 7.69
C ASN A 142 20.41 -2.61 7.73
N THR A 143 20.57 -3.37 6.66
CA THR A 143 19.93 -4.69 6.47
C THR A 143 20.48 -5.81 7.36
N SER A 144 21.65 -5.60 7.98
CA SER A 144 22.28 -6.59 8.87
C SER A 144 21.68 -6.53 10.28
N THR A 145 21.33 -5.34 10.74
CA THR A 145 20.74 -5.08 12.06
C THR A 145 19.25 -4.77 11.99
N ASN A 146 18.66 -4.76 10.79
CA ASN A 146 17.29 -4.31 10.52
C ASN A 146 16.99 -2.93 11.15
N SER A 147 17.95 -2.02 11.07
CA SER A 147 17.83 -0.68 11.65
C SER A 147 17.72 0.38 10.56
N ILE A 148 16.73 1.26 10.69
CA ILE A 148 16.43 2.36 9.78
C ILE A 148 16.80 3.65 10.50
N TYR A 149 17.56 4.51 9.82
CA TYR A 149 17.96 5.82 10.30
C TYR A 149 17.47 6.86 9.30
N ILE A 150 16.72 7.84 9.77
CA ILE A 150 16.18 8.95 9.00
C ILE A 150 16.51 10.21 9.79
N PHE A 151 17.30 11.08 9.19
CA PHE A 151 17.74 12.34 9.78
C PHE A 151 17.10 13.50 9.03
N ASN A 152 16.59 14.47 9.79
CA ASN A 152 16.12 15.77 9.28
C ASN A 152 15.04 15.65 8.19
N CYS A 153 14.18 14.64 8.31
CA CYS A 153 13.00 14.50 7.47
C CYS A 153 11.83 14.04 8.30
N SER A 154 10.77 14.85 8.30
CA SER A 154 9.51 14.53 8.96
C SER A 154 8.42 14.03 8.01
N PHE A 155 8.73 13.82 6.72
CA PHE A 155 7.74 13.38 5.74
C PHE A 155 7.36 11.92 5.98
N TYR A 156 6.12 11.69 6.42
CA TYR A 156 5.68 10.38 6.92
C TYR A 156 5.78 9.28 5.84
N LYS A 157 5.53 9.64 4.58
CA LYS A 157 5.66 8.73 3.44
C LYS A 157 7.00 7.99 3.39
N VAL A 158 8.09 8.65 3.75
CA VAL A 158 9.43 8.04 3.71
C VAL A 158 9.56 6.95 4.77
N ILE A 159 9.12 7.24 5.99
CA ILE A 159 9.12 6.28 7.09
C ILE A 159 8.21 5.11 6.74
N HIS A 160 7.01 5.41 6.24
CA HIS A 160 6.03 4.43 5.82
C HIS A 160 6.61 3.41 4.84
N ASP A 161 7.21 3.88 3.74
CA ASP A 161 7.69 2.99 2.68
C ASP A 161 8.92 2.17 3.10
N ILE A 162 9.91 2.77 3.80
CA ILE A 162 11.11 2.06 4.25
C ILE A 162 10.78 1.02 5.33
N VAL A 163 9.86 1.33 6.26
CA VAL A 163 9.44 0.37 7.30
C VAL A 163 8.77 -0.86 6.68
N ILE A 164 7.94 -0.66 5.66
CA ILE A 164 7.30 -1.77 4.95
C ILE A 164 8.37 -2.64 4.25
N GLU A 165 9.35 -2.03 3.59
CA GLU A 165 10.47 -2.74 2.97
C GLU A 165 11.27 -3.58 3.98
N ALA A 166 11.68 -2.98 5.09
CA ALA A 166 12.43 -3.69 6.12
C ALA A 166 11.62 -4.86 6.72
N THR A 167 10.33 -4.63 6.97
CA THR A 167 9.45 -5.64 7.55
C THR A 167 9.13 -6.76 6.55
N ALA A 168 9.00 -6.47 5.26
CA ALA A 168 8.70 -7.45 4.23
C ALA A 168 9.78 -8.54 4.10
N LYS A 169 11.06 -8.18 4.26
CA LYS A 169 12.17 -9.16 4.29
C LYS A 169 11.98 -10.18 5.42
N ILE A 170 11.76 -9.69 6.64
CA ILE A 170 11.59 -10.53 7.83
C ILE A 170 10.34 -11.40 7.71
N LEU A 171 9.22 -10.81 7.27
CA LEU A 171 7.95 -11.52 7.10
C LEU A 171 8.03 -12.63 6.07
N ARG A 172 8.82 -12.47 5.00
CA ARG A 172 9.04 -13.55 4.02
C ARG A 172 9.77 -14.72 4.63
N GLU A 173 10.87 -14.46 5.35
CA GLU A 173 11.73 -15.49 5.91
C GLU A 173 11.09 -16.21 7.10
N ASP A 174 10.40 -15.48 7.97
CA ASP A 174 9.86 -16.02 9.22
C ASP A 174 8.42 -16.50 9.11
N ARG A 175 7.66 -15.99 8.13
CA ARG A 175 6.19 -16.11 8.10
C ARG A 175 5.63 -16.45 6.72
N GLY A 176 6.48 -16.59 5.69
CA GLY A 176 6.07 -16.91 4.32
C GLY A 176 5.19 -15.85 3.66
N PHE A 177 5.21 -14.61 4.18
CA PHE A 177 4.41 -13.52 3.65
C PHE A 177 5.16 -12.75 2.56
N ILE A 178 4.41 -12.32 1.54
CA ILE A 178 4.88 -11.40 0.51
C ILE A 178 4.05 -10.13 0.63
N ILE A 179 4.71 -8.98 0.80
CA ILE A 179 4.05 -7.68 0.73
C ILE A 179 4.26 -7.14 -0.69
N GLU A 180 3.18 -6.71 -1.33
CA GLU A 180 3.23 -6.04 -2.63
C GLU A 180 2.49 -4.71 -2.54
N LYS A 181 2.96 -3.71 -3.29
CA LYS A 181 2.23 -2.46 -3.43
C LYS A 181 1.05 -2.66 -4.41
N THR A 182 -0.11 -3.04 -3.87
CA THR A 182 -1.32 -3.39 -4.61
C THR A 182 -2.58 -3.13 -3.79
N THR A 183 -3.70 -2.97 -4.48
CA THR A 183 -5.06 -2.92 -3.90
C THR A 183 -5.72 -4.28 -4.01
N ALA A 184 -6.38 -4.71 -2.93
CA ALA A 184 -7.17 -5.93 -2.89
C ALA A 184 -8.62 -5.66 -2.44
N ILE A 185 -9.56 -6.33 -3.11
CA ILE A 185 -11.00 -6.21 -2.89
C ILE A 185 -11.58 -7.60 -2.70
N GLU A 186 -12.38 -7.77 -1.65
CA GLU A 186 -13.07 -9.02 -1.33
C GLU A 186 -14.52 -9.00 -1.81
N LYS A 187 -14.98 -10.14 -2.34
CA LYS A 187 -16.39 -10.51 -2.49
C LYS A 187 -16.58 -11.95 -2.00
N SER A 188 -17.44 -12.15 -1.00
CA SER A 188 -17.77 -13.49 -0.46
C SER A 188 -16.53 -14.32 -0.07
N LYS A 189 -15.61 -13.75 0.72
CA LYS A 189 -14.33 -14.38 1.15
C LYS A 189 -13.34 -14.75 0.03
N ASN A 190 -13.62 -14.33 -1.20
CA ASN A 190 -12.69 -14.38 -2.31
C ASN A 190 -12.19 -12.97 -2.62
N SER A 191 -10.89 -12.82 -2.88
CA SER A 191 -10.30 -11.53 -3.24
C SER A 191 -9.82 -11.51 -4.69
N VAL A 192 -9.71 -10.29 -5.22
CA VAL A 192 -8.97 -9.96 -6.43
C VAL A 192 -7.95 -8.87 -6.10
N ALA A 193 -6.78 -8.91 -6.72
CA ALA A 193 -5.70 -7.96 -6.50
C ALA A 193 -5.21 -7.32 -7.80
N PHE A 194 -4.72 -6.08 -7.71
CA PHE A 194 -4.33 -5.24 -8.85
C PHE A 194 -2.92 -4.69 -8.69
N ILE A 195 -1.96 -5.24 -9.42
CA ILE A 195 -0.56 -4.80 -9.44
C ILE A 195 -0.37 -3.74 -10.53
N GLY A 196 0.42 -2.70 -10.25
CA GLY A 196 0.95 -1.81 -11.29
C GLY A 196 0.23 -0.46 -11.44
N CYS A 197 -0.96 -0.26 -10.87
CA CYS A 197 -1.60 1.06 -10.85
C CYS A 197 -0.80 2.11 -10.05
N ASN A 198 -0.02 1.66 -9.06
CA ASN A 198 0.67 2.55 -8.12
C ASN A 198 2.19 2.63 -8.34
N HIS A 199 2.72 2.02 -9.43
CA HIS A 199 4.16 1.94 -9.74
C HIS A 199 4.55 2.60 -11.07
N SER A 200 3.59 2.94 -11.91
CA SER A 200 3.82 3.12 -13.33
C SER A 200 4.02 4.57 -13.77
N ASN A 201 4.40 5.48 -12.86
CA ASN A 201 4.35 6.94 -13.08
C ASN A 201 2.98 7.41 -13.62
N PHE A 202 1.95 6.59 -13.45
CA PHE A 202 0.62 6.92 -13.91
C PHE A 202 0.05 7.99 -13.00
N GLU A 203 -0.53 9.03 -13.60
CA GLU A 203 -1.51 9.91 -12.97
C GLU A 203 -2.80 9.17 -12.52
N CYS A 204 -2.79 7.81 -12.51
CA CYS A 204 -3.95 6.99 -12.18
C CYS A 204 -3.97 6.45 -10.76
N GLU A 205 -2.99 6.68 -9.88
CA GLU A 205 -3.08 6.21 -8.47
C GLU A 205 -4.37 6.75 -7.80
N ASP A 206 -4.64 8.05 -7.95
CA ASP A 206 -5.86 8.67 -7.43
C ASP A 206 -7.13 8.19 -8.16
N ARG A 207 -7.08 8.06 -9.50
CA ARG A 207 -8.21 7.57 -10.32
C ARG A 207 -8.58 6.14 -9.94
N PHE A 208 -7.58 5.28 -9.79
CA PHE A 208 -7.74 3.87 -9.46
C PHE A 208 -8.24 3.70 -8.03
N CYS A 209 -7.70 4.44 -7.05
CA CYS A 209 -8.23 4.45 -5.69
C CYS A 209 -9.71 4.86 -5.68
N ALA A 210 -10.07 5.91 -6.42
CA ALA A 210 -11.47 6.33 -6.55
C ALA A 210 -12.38 5.32 -7.26
N HIS A 211 -11.87 4.56 -8.22
CA HIS A 211 -12.62 3.43 -8.81
C HIS A 211 -12.88 2.33 -7.79
N CYS A 212 -11.90 2.01 -6.95
CA CYS A 212 -12.07 1.05 -5.87
C CYS A 212 -13.15 1.53 -4.88
N TYR A 213 -13.23 2.83 -4.59
CA TYR A 213 -14.29 3.41 -3.76
C TYR A 213 -15.69 3.22 -4.33
N LYS A 214 -15.86 3.48 -5.63
CA LYS A 214 -17.15 3.26 -6.32
C LYS A 214 -17.58 1.79 -6.24
N LEU A 215 -16.63 0.85 -6.36
CA LEU A 215 -16.95 -0.56 -6.24
C LEU A 215 -17.38 -0.95 -4.82
N VAL A 216 -16.69 -0.44 -3.80
CA VAL A 216 -16.97 -0.73 -2.40
C VAL A 216 -18.33 -0.18 -1.95
N GLN A 217 -18.89 0.83 -2.64
CA GLN A 217 -20.28 1.26 -2.41
C GLN A 217 -21.31 0.14 -2.65
N ASN A 218 -20.99 -0.88 -3.47
CA ASN A 218 -21.88 -2.02 -3.63
C ASN A 218 -21.81 -2.95 -2.41
N PRO A 219 -22.96 -3.33 -1.80
CA PRO A 219 -23.07 -4.22 -0.63
C PRO A 219 -22.28 -5.53 -0.71
N ALA A 220 -22.03 -6.07 -1.90
CA ALA A 220 -21.31 -7.33 -2.08
C ALA A 220 -19.79 -7.24 -1.91
N TYR A 221 -19.19 -6.05 -2.01
CA TYR A 221 -17.73 -5.88 -1.99
C TYR A 221 -17.24 -5.28 -0.68
N LYS A 222 -16.03 -5.66 -0.28
CA LYS A 222 -15.29 -5.09 0.85
C LYS A 222 -13.88 -4.70 0.41
N LEU A 223 -13.39 -3.58 0.92
CA LEU A 223 -12.02 -3.16 0.70
C LEU A 223 -11.12 -3.87 1.71
N GLN A 224 -10.07 -4.53 1.21
CA GLN A 224 -9.07 -5.14 2.08
C GLN A 224 -7.85 -4.24 2.22
N SER A 225 -7.46 -3.56 1.15
CA SER A 225 -6.24 -2.75 1.14
C SER A 225 -6.28 -1.70 0.03
N LEU A 226 -5.56 -0.61 0.24
CA LEU A 226 -5.10 0.30 -0.81
C LEU A 226 -3.61 0.45 -0.61
N ASN A 227 -2.89 0.60 -1.70
CA ASN A 227 -1.43 0.73 -1.72
C ASN A 227 -0.68 -0.53 -1.34
N TYR A 228 -0.87 -1.19 -0.20
CA TYR A 228 -0.12 -2.41 0.15
C TYR A 228 -1.02 -3.55 0.61
N THR A 229 -0.73 -4.76 0.13
CA THR A 229 -1.41 -5.99 0.51
C THR A 229 -0.42 -7.07 0.89
N VAL A 230 -0.77 -7.89 1.88
CA VAL A 230 0.03 -9.05 2.29
C VAL A 230 -0.55 -10.30 1.66
N PHE A 231 0.31 -11.16 1.12
CA PHE A 231 -0.04 -12.41 0.48
C PHE A 231 0.69 -13.57 1.11
N ARG A 232 0.06 -14.74 1.13
CA ARG A 232 0.66 -16.00 1.57
C ARG A 232 0.30 -17.12 0.61
N PHE A 233 1.30 -17.91 0.24
CA PHE A 233 1.11 -19.12 -0.56
C PHE A 233 0.82 -20.30 0.36
N THR A 234 -0.26 -21.03 0.07
CA THR A 234 -0.70 -22.18 0.87
C THR A 234 -0.97 -23.38 -0.02
N PHE A 235 -0.60 -24.56 0.44
CA PHE A 235 -0.93 -25.84 -0.18
C PHE A 235 -2.02 -26.53 0.64
N LYS A 236 -2.88 -27.30 -0.01
CA LYS A 236 -3.74 -28.21 0.74
C LYS A 236 -2.90 -29.36 1.28
N ASN A 237 -3.24 -29.87 2.46
CA ASN A 237 -2.77 -31.18 2.85
C ASN A 237 -3.42 -32.27 1.98
N ASN A 238 -2.89 -33.49 2.02
CA ASN A 238 -3.42 -34.59 1.19
C ASN A 238 -4.89 -34.96 1.51
N ALA A 239 -5.34 -34.74 2.75
CA ALA A 239 -6.74 -34.92 3.12
C ALA A 239 -7.66 -33.84 2.55
N GLY A 240 -7.10 -32.72 2.08
CA GLY A 240 -7.83 -31.61 1.46
C GLY A 240 -8.61 -30.72 2.42
N ASP A 241 -8.50 -30.95 3.73
CA ASP A 241 -9.25 -30.28 4.78
C ASP A 241 -8.50 -29.08 5.41
N ARG A 242 -7.19 -28.94 5.14
CA ARG A 242 -6.37 -27.86 5.71
C ARG A 242 -5.47 -27.20 4.68
N TYR A 243 -5.32 -25.88 4.82
CA TYR A 243 -4.34 -25.08 4.09
C TYR A 243 -3.09 -24.86 4.95
N LEU A 244 -1.93 -25.11 4.36
CA LEU A 244 -0.63 -25.04 5.02
C LEU A 244 0.33 -24.21 4.17
N SER A 245 0.93 -23.20 4.75
CA SER A 245 1.96 -22.37 4.13
C SER A 245 3.33 -22.78 4.66
N PRO A 246 4.16 -23.49 3.87
CA PRO A 246 5.51 -23.81 4.30
C PRO A 246 6.35 -22.54 4.49
N ILE A 247 7.03 -22.44 5.63
CA ILE A 247 7.93 -21.32 5.97
C ILE A 247 9.38 -21.77 6.16
N LYS A 248 9.60 -23.06 6.40
CA LYS A 248 10.92 -23.70 6.51
C LYS A 248 10.81 -25.15 6.04
N ALA A 249 11.83 -25.63 5.34
CA ALA A 249 12.03 -27.05 5.10
C ALA A 249 13.38 -27.49 5.70
N VAL A 250 13.39 -28.64 6.39
CA VAL A 250 14.59 -29.37 6.78
C VAL A 250 14.69 -30.57 5.85
N MET A 251 15.71 -30.57 5.00
CA MET A 251 15.94 -31.58 3.98
C MET A 251 16.46 -32.88 4.63
N PRO A 252 16.38 -34.04 3.94
CA PRO A 252 16.88 -35.30 4.45
C PRO A 252 18.38 -35.29 4.79
N ASP A 253 19.17 -34.46 4.11
CA ASP A 253 20.60 -34.25 4.37
C ASP A 253 20.89 -33.27 5.52
N GLY A 254 19.85 -32.77 6.19
CA GLY A 254 19.93 -31.79 7.27
C GLY A 254 20.04 -30.33 6.82
N SER A 255 20.16 -30.06 5.51
CA SER A 255 20.16 -28.69 5.00
C SER A 255 18.80 -28.01 5.22
N ILE A 256 18.81 -26.68 5.37
CA ILE A 256 17.61 -25.91 5.69
C ILE A 256 17.31 -24.96 4.54
N LYS A 257 16.06 -24.95 4.08
CA LYS A 257 15.54 -23.98 3.11
C LYS A 257 14.51 -23.07 3.76
N LYS A 258 14.62 -21.76 3.51
CA LYS A 258 13.70 -20.71 3.99
C LYS A 258 13.56 -19.61 2.93
N GLY A 259 12.56 -18.74 3.09
CA GLY A 259 12.40 -17.57 2.22
C GLY A 259 12.36 -17.93 0.74
N ALA A 260 13.20 -17.27 -0.08
CA ALA A 260 13.26 -17.52 -1.53
C ALA A 260 13.64 -18.96 -1.87
N ASP A 261 14.65 -19.53 -1.20
CA ASP A 261 15.14 -20.90 -1.46
C ASP A 261 14.04 -21.97 -1.24
N LEU A 262 13.15 -21.72 -0.28
CA LEU A 262 12.01 -22.59 -0.03
C LEU A 262 10.97 -22.50 -1.16
N LEU A 263 10.66 -21.28 -1.63
CA LEU A 263 9.72 -21.07 -2.73
C LEU A 263 10.24 -21.69 -4.02
N GLU A 264 11.54 -21.55 -4.31
CA GLU A 264 12.19 -22.18 -5.46
C GLU A 264 12.15 -23.71 -5.35
N PHE A 265 12.46 -24.28 -4.19
CA PHE A 265 12.39 -25.71 -3.97
C PHE A 265 10.97 -26.27 -4.16
N LEU A 266 9.95 -25.60 -3.63
CA LEU A 266 8.56 -26.00 -3.82
C LEU A 266 8.15 -25.91 -5.29
N ALA A 267 8.58 -24.86 -6.01
CA ALA A 267 8.38 -24.74 -7.44
C ALA A 267 9.04 -25.91 -8.21
N SER A 268 10.27 -26.28 -7.85
CA SER A 268 10.94 -27.45 -8.43
C SER A 268 10.20 -28.75 -8.16
N CYS A 269 9.64 -28.94 -6.97
CA CYS A 269 8.82 -30.12 -6.65
C CYS A 269 7.52 -30.17 -7.46
N ILE A 270 6.94 -29.01 -7.80
CA ILE A 270 5.77 -28.93 -8.69
C ILE A 270 6.17 -29.36 -10.10
N SER A 271 7.25 -28.78 -10.64
CA SER A 271 7.67 -28.98 -12.03
C SER A 271 8.35 -30.32 -12.32
N ASP A 272 9.03 -30.90 -11.32
CA ASP A 272 9.81 -32.13 -11.47
C ASP A 272 9.41 -33.16 -10.41
N GLU A 273 8.90 -34.30 -10.88
CA GLU A 273 8.49 -35.41 -10.03
C GLU A 273 9.66 -36.12 -9.34
N ASN A 274 10.83 -36.19 -9.97
CA ASN A 274 12.01 -36.82 -9.36
C ASN A 274 12.50 -36.02 -8.15
N ILE A 275 12.50 -34.68 -8.25
CA ILE A 275 12.85 -33.81 -7.13
C ILE A 275 11.85 -33.98 -5.99
N TYR A 276 10.56 -34.06 -6.29
CA TYR A 276 9.53 -34.30 -5.28
C TYR A 276 9.71 -35.66 -4.58
N ILE A 277 9.86 -36.75 -5.34
CA ILE A 277 10.02 -38.12 -4.80
C ILE A 277 11.28 -38.23 -3.94
N ALA A 278 12.40 -37.66 -4.37
CA ALA A 278 13.66 -37.69 -3.62
C ALA A 278 13.57 -36.98 -2.26
N ASN A 279 12.59 -36.09 -2.08
CA ASN A 279 12.47 -35.22 -0.91
C ASN A 279 11.17 -35.40 -0.12
N LEU A 280 10.45 -36.52 -0.29
CA LEU A 280 9.18 -36.79 0.40
C LEU A 280 9.26 -36.69 1.93
N ASN A 281 10.43 -37.00 2.49
CA ASN A 281 10.69 -36.98 3.94
C ASN A 281 11.26 -35.64 4.43
N ALA A 282 11.40 -34.63 3.57
CA ALA A 282 11.77 -33.29 4.00
C ALA A 282 10.70 -32.77 4.97
N MET A 283 11.12 -32.34 6.16
CA MET A 283 10.22 -31.87 7.20
C MET A 283 9.91 -30.39 6.99
N LEU A 284 8.64 -30.08 6.77
CA LEU A 284 8.15 -28.73 6.60
C LEU A 284 7.64 -28.19 7.93
N SER A 285 8.10 -26.99 8.31
CA SER A 285 7.39 -26.16 9.28
C SER A 285 6.45 -25.25 8.49
N CYS A 286 5.17 -25.32 8.81
CA CYS A 286 4.10 -24.62 8.11
C CYS A 286 3.30 -23.70 9.04
N LEU A 287 2.62 -22.72 8.45
CA LEU A 287 1.60 -21.90 9.09
C LEU A 287 0.25 -22.09 8.40
N THR A 288 -0.83 -22.22 9.16
CA THR A 288 -2.19 -22.13 8.61
C THR A 288 -2.52 -20.67 8.20
N PRO A 289 -3.63 -20.40 7.49
CA PRO A 289 -4.11 -19.03 7.31
C PRO A 289 -4.41 -18.31 8.63
N SER A 290 -4.90 -19.04 9.64
CA SER A 290 -5.05 -18.58 11.04
C SER A 290 -3.73 -18.52 11.81
N ASP A 291 -2.61 -18.76 11.13
CA ASP A 291 -1.28 -18.49 11.65
C ASP A 291 -0.82 -19.47 12.76
N GLU A 292 -1.42 -20.66 12.80
CA GLU A 292 -1.08 -21.80 13.65
C GLU A 292 0.09 -22.60 13.07
N LYS A 293 1.02 -23.03 13.94
CA LYS A 293 2.19 -23.81 13.52
C LYS A 293 1.84 -25.28 13.34
N VAL A 294 2.29 -25.86 12.24
CA VAL A 294 2.14 -27.28 11.93
C VAL A 294 3.47 -27.81 11.40
N GLU A 295 3.89 -28.98 11.86
CA GLU A 295 5.02 -29.71 11.26
C GLU A 295 4.52 -30.92 10.50
N ILE A 296 4.97 -31.09 9.26
CA ILE A 296 4.51 -32.16 8.38
C ILE A 296 5.61 -32.51 7.37
N PRO A 297 5.78 -33.78 6.97
CA PRO A 297 6.65 -34.09 5.84
C PRO A 297 6.10 -33.49 4.53
N LEU A 298 6.98 -33.28 3.54
CA LEU A 298 6.60 -32.83 2.20
C LEU A 298 5.52 -33.72 1.59
N SER A 299 5.61 -35.03 1.83
CA SER A 299 4.61 -36.01 1.40
C SER A 299 3.21 -35.79 1.98
N GLY A 300 3.05 -34.97 3.02
CA GLY A 300 1.76 -34.65 3.63
C GLY A 300 1.03 -33.46 3.01
N ILE A 301 1.65 -32.73 2.08
CA ILE A 301 1.01 -31.66 1.32
C ILE A 301 0.84 -32.02 -0.16
N ASP A 302 -0.25 -31.58 -0.74
CA ASP A 302 -0.58 -31.79 -2.14
C ASP A 302 0.11 -30.74 -3.01
N VAL A 303 1.43 -30.89 -3.16
CA VAL A 303 2.26 -29.99 -3.97
C VAL A 303 1.81 -30.00 -5.43
N LYS A 304 1.36 -31.15 -5.95
CA LYS A 304 1.01 -31.33 -7.37
C LYS A 304 -0.26 -30.62 -7.78
N LYS A 305 -1.18 -30.32 -6.85
CA LYS A 305 -2.31 -29.40 -7.12
C LYS A 305 -1.91 -27.92 -7.16
N GLY A 306 -0.68 -27.59 -6.79
CA GLY A 306 -0.18 -26.23 -6.74
C GLY A 306 -0.70 -25.44 -5.52
N ALA A 307 -0.12 -24.28 -5.31
CA ALA A 307 -0.50 -23.39 -4.23
C ALA A 307 -1.79 -22.62 -4.54
N GLU A 308 -2.51 -22.26 -3.49
CA GLU A 308 -3.48 -21.18 -3.46
C GLU A 308 -2.85 -19.95 -2.78
N ILE A 309 -3.41 -18.77 -3.01
CA ILE A 309 -2.92 -17.53 -2.41
C ILE A 309 -4.01 -16.97 -1.49
N PHE A 310 -3.62 -16.55 -0.29
CA PHE A 310 -4.48 -15.80 0.62
C PHE A 310 -3.96 -14.38 0.75
N SER A 311 -4.85 -13.39 0.70
CA SER A 311 -4.54 -11.99 0.93
C SER A 311 -5.01 -11.52 2.31
N TYR A 312 -4.29 -10.58 2.91
CA TYR A 312 -4.54 -10.01 4.25
C TYR A 312 -4.38 -8.48 4.20
N PRO A 313 -5.13 -7.72 5.00
CA PRO A 313 -4.91 -6.29 5.15
C PRO A 313 -3.59 -6.03 5.90
N LEU A 314 -2.95 -4.88 5.63
CA LEU A 314 -1.70 -4.50 6.30
C LEU A 314 -1.88 -3.36 7.30
N PHE A 315 -2.78 -2.42 7.02
CA PHE A 315 -3.00 -1.22 7.83
C PHE A 315 -4.37 -1.22 8.50
N LYS A 316 -4.51 -0.43 9.58
CA LYS A 316 -5.82 -0.14 10.19
C LYS A 316 -6.47 1.13 9.62
N ASN A 317 -5.64 2.09 9.22
CA ASN A 317 -6.03 3.33 8.55
C ASN A 317 -5.29 3.44 7.21
N PHE A 318 -5.63 4.42 6.38
CA PHE A 318 -5.10 4.56 5.03
C PHE A 318 -4.41 5.91 4.87
N TYR A 319 -3.14 5.89 4.52
CA TYR A 319 -2.37 7.08 4.15
C TYR A 319 -2.38 7.24 2.62
N GLN A 320 -3.00 8.32 2.14
CA GLN A 320 -3.25 8.54 0.71
C GLN A 320 -3.18 10.02 0.35
N LYS A 321 -3.10 10.32 -0.95
CA LYS A 321 -3.11 11.70 -1.45
C LYS A 321 -4.46 12.37 -1.25
N THR A 322 -4.46 13.67 -0.96
CA THR A 322 -5.71 14.44 -0.84
C THR A 322 -6.35 14.72 -2.20
N SER A 323 -5.59 14.68 -3.29
CA SER A 323 -6.07 14.85 -4.67
C SER A 323 -7.08 13.77 -5.10
N THR A 324 -7.16 12.65 -4.38
CA THR A 324 -8.18 11.62 -4.57
C THR A 324 -9.63 12.18 -4.54
N ILE A 325 -9.88 13.32 -3.89
CA ILE A 325 -11.21 13.98 -3.93
C ILE A 325 -11.65 14.34 -5.36
N ASN A 326 -10.72 14.59 -6.28
CA ASN A 326 -11.05 14.93 -7.66
C ASN A 326 -11.78 13.79 -8.39
N HIS A 327 -11.66 12.56 -7.88
CA HIS A 327 -12.30 11.38 -8.45
C HIS A 327 -13.33 10.75 -7.51
N TYR A 328 -13.27 11.08 -6.22
CA TYR A 328 -14.24 10.68 -5.21
C TYR A 328 -14.56 11.84 -4.24
N PRO A 329 -15.43 12.78 -4.65
CA PRO A 329 -15.72 14.00 -3.89
C PRO A 329 -16.22 13.78 -2.47
N ALA A 330 -16.94 12.68 -2.23
CA ALA A 330 -17.47 12.34 -0.91
C ALA A 330 -16.38 12.18 0.16
N ALA A 331 -15.12 11.88 -0.22
CA ALA A 331 -14.02 11.83 0.73
C ALA A 331 -13.66 13.19 1.34
N ALA A 332 -13.97 14.32 0.68
CA ALA A 332 -13.63 15.65 1.16
C ALA A 332 -14.18 15.93 2.56
N TYR A 333 -15.40 15.47 2.86
CA TYR A 333 -15.99 15.61 4.19
C TYR A 333 -15.16 14.89 5.25
N GLN A 334 -14.69 13.66 4.99
CA GLN A 334 -13.89 12.92 5.94
C GLN A 334 -12.45 13.45 6.04
N PHE A 335 -11.90 14.03 4.97
CA PHE A 335 -10.57 14.67 5.00
C PHE A 335 -10.57 15.87 5.95
N LEU A 336 -11.66 16.63 5.99
CA LEU A 336 -11.86 17.73 6.94
C LEU A 336 -11.98 17.28 8.42
N HIS A 337 -12.09 15.98 8.67
CA HIS A 337 -12.12 15.38 10.02
C HIS A 337 -10.96 14.40 10.23
N SER A 338 -9.88 14.53 9.45
CA SER A 338 -8.72 13.66 9.45
C SER A 338 -7.42 14.43 9.69
N LYS A 339 -6.32 13.72 9.96
CA LYS A 339 -4.98 14.32 10.05
C LYS A 339 -4.42 14.48 8.64
N LEU A 340 -3.86 15.65 8.37
CA LEU A 340 -3.34 16.05 7.07
C LEU A 340 -1.85 16.37 7.16
N GLU A 341 -1.16 16.16 6.05
CA GLU A 341 0.26 16.48 5.88
C GLU A 341 0.43 17.25 4.58
N ASN A 342 1.19 18.34 4.64
CA ASN A 342 1.56 19.17 3.49
C ASN A 342 0.40 19.76 2.68
N VAL A 343 -0.75 20.03 3.28
CA VAL A 343 -1.85 20.74 2.58
C VAL A 343 -1.59 22.25 2.61
N PRO A 344 -1.27 22.90 1.46
CA PRO A 344 -0.88 24.31 1.44
C PRO A 344 -2.10 25.25 1.57
N GLU A 345 -1.82 26.54 1.64
CA GLU A 345 -2.77 27.60 1.27
C GLU A 345 -2.74 27.84 -0.25
N ILE A 346 -3.81 28.41 -0.78
CA ILE A 346 -3.96 28.68 -2.21
C ILE A 346 -3.93 30.18 -2.49
N THR A 347 -3.43 30.56 -3.65
CA THR A 347 -3.44 31.95 -4.09
C THR A 347 -4.76 32.32 -4.74
N GLN A 348 -5.04 33.63 -4.85
CA GLN A 348 -6.23 34.12 -5.54
C GLN A 348 -6.17 33.75 -7.03
N GLU A 349 -4.98 33.74 -7.62
CA GLU A 349 -4.74 33.33 -8.99
C GLU A 349 -5.18 31.88 -9.22
N TYR A 350 -4.85 30.95 -8.33
CA TYR A 350 -5.34 29.57 -8.46
C TYR A 350 -6.86 29.48 -8.40
N MET A 351 -7.48 30.24 -7.49
CA MET A 351 -8.95 30.31 -7.36
C MET A 351 -9.61 30.87 -8.62
N ILE A 352 -9.03 31.91 -9.24
CA ILE A 352 -9.54 32.49 -10.49
C ILE A 352 -9.38 31.48 -11.63
N SER A 353 -8.18 30.92 -11.80
CA SER A 353 -7.87 29.96 -12.87
C SER A 353 -8.69 28.66 -12.79
N ASN A 354 -9.19 28.30 -11.61
CA ASN A 354 -9.97 27.08 -11.38
C ASN A 354 -11.43 27.34 -10.97
N SER A 355 -11.90 28.59 -11.05
CA SER A 355 -13.16 29.05 -10.47
C SER A 355 -14.37 28.18 -10.86
N GLN A 356 -14.56 27.96 -12.17
CA GLN A 356 -15.65 27.15 -12.70
C GLN A 356 -15.58 25.71 -12.20
N ARG A 357 -14.41 25.06 -12.30
CA ARG A 357 -14.19 23.69 -11.81
C ARG A 357 -14.52 23.54 -10.33
N LEU A 358 -14.09 24.50 -9.51
CA LEU A 358 -14.32 24.49 -8.07
C LEU A 358 -15.79 24.74 -7.74
N GLU A 359 -16.46 25.63 -8.48
CA GLU A 359 -17.90 25.88 -8.34
C GLU A 359 -18.72 24.64 -8.65
N ASP A 360 -18.43 24.00 -9.79
CA ASP A 360 -19.13 22.79 -10.22
C ASP A 360 -18.91 21.65 -9.22
N PHE A 361 -17.69 21.51 -8.69
CA PHE A 361 -17.39 20.52 -7.66
C PHE A 361 -18.17 20.78 -6.37
N VAL A 362 -18.16 22.01 -5.85
CA VAL A 362 -18.81 22.32 -4.57
C VAL A 362 -20.33 22.24 -4.70
N ARG A 363 -20.92 22.81 -5.76
CA ARG A 363 -22.38 22.81 -5.95
C ARG A 363 -22.87 21.43 -6.36
N GLY A 364 -22.25 20.83 -7.36
CA GLY A 364 -22.68 19.56 -7.94
C GLY A 364 -22.42 18.37 -7.04
N GLU A 365 -21.19 18.24 -6.52
CA GLU A 365 -20.77 17.00 -5.85
C GLU A 365 -20.92 17.05 -4.31
N LEU A 366 -20.70 18.21 -3.69
CA LEU A 366 -20.69 18.34 -2.24
C LEU A 366 -22.04 18.81 -1.67
N ARG A 367 -22.54 19.97 -2.13
CA ARG A 367 -23.84 20.52 -1.68
C ARG A 367 -25.03 19.73 -2.23
N GLY A 368 -24.91 19.24 -3.46
CA GLY A 368 -25.86 18.32 -4.10
C GLY A 368 -25.66 16.84 -3.75
N SER A 369 -24.79 16.52 -2.79
CA SER A 369 -24.47 15.13 -2.45
C SER A 369 -25.71 14.35 -2.00
N LYS A 370 -25.78 13.08 -2.41
CA LYS A 370 -26.80 12.13 -1.92
C LYS A 370 -26.61 11.75 -0.45
N ASP A 371 -25.41 11.96 0.09
CA ASP A 371 -25.15 11.81 1.52
C ASP A 371 -25.59 13.09 2.25
N ALA A 372 -26.65 12.97 3.05
CA ALA A 372 -27.23 14.08 3.78
C ALA A 372 -26.25 14.75 4.75
N SER A 373 -25.26 14.02 5.29
CA SER A 373 -24.27 14.58 6.22
C SER A 373 -23.30 15.49 5.48
N ILE A 374 -22.85 15.07 4.31
CA ILE A 374 -21.96 15.84 3.43
C ILE A 374 -22.69 17.09 2.94
N ALA A 375 -23.89 16.92 2.37
CA ALA A 375 -24.70 18.02 1.89
C ALA A 375 -25.00 19.03 3.01
N LYS A 376 -25.40 18.56 4.20
CA LYS A 376 -25.68 19.43 5.36
C LYS A 376 -24.45 20.25 5.76
N TYR A 377 -23.27 19.62 5.85
CA TYR A 377 -22.04 20.31 6.20
C TYR A 377 -21.68 21.39 5.17
N PHE A 378 -21.63 21.05 3.88
CA PHE A 378 -21.22 21.99 2.83
C PHE A 378 -22.28 23.08 2.52
N ASN A 379 -23.54 22.85 2.88
CA ASN A 379 -24.58 23.90 2.87
C ASN A 379 -24.52 24.81 4.11
N SER A 380 -23.87 24.38 5.21
CA SER A 380 -23.72 25.20 6.43
C SER A 380 -22.53 26.18 6.37
N ILE A 381 -21.58 25.96 5.46
CA ILE A 381 -20.43 26.85 5.23
C ILE A 381 -20.64 27.69 3.97
N SER A 382 -19.87 28.78 3.85
CA SER A 382 -19.89 29.58 2.63
C SER A 382 -19.40 28.78 1.42
N GLU A 383 -19.87 29.12 0.22
CA GLU A 383 -19.43 28.43 -0.99
C GLU A 383 -17.94 28.64 -1.24
N GLU A 384 -17.47 29.84 -0.92
CA GLU A 384 -16.07 30.22 -1.03
C GLU A 384 -15.17 29.38 -0.12
N ASP A 385 -15.60 29.10 1.11
CA ASP A 385 -14.86 28.20 2.01
C ASP A 385 -14.84 26.77 1.47
N GLY A 386 -15.96 26.29 0.90
CA GLY A 386 -16.03 25.01 0.20
C GLY A 386 -15.03 24.93 -0.96
N LYS A 387 -14.99 25.98 -1.80
CA LYS A 387 -14.07 26.08 -2.95
C LYS A 387 -12.61 26.08 -2.47
N LYS A 388 -12.31 26.81 -1.39
CA LYS A 388 -10.97 26.84 -0.76
C LYS A 388 -10.54 25.47 -0.26
N TYR A 389 -11.40 24.73 0.45
CA TYR A 389 -11.04 23.39 0.93
C TYR A 389 -10.72 22.43 -0.22
N VAL A 390 -11.58 22.40 -1.25
CA VAL A 390 -11.36 21.54 -2.43
C VAL A 390 -10.08 21.92 -3.17
N ALA A 391 -9.83 23.21 -3.35
CA ALA A 391 -8.61 23.70 -3.99
C ALA A 391 -7.36 23.30 -3.20
N ARG A 392 -7.35 23.50 -1.88
CA ARG A 392 -6.23 23.14 -1.01
C ARG A 392 -5.89 21.64 -1.07
N PHE A 393 -6.90 20.77 -1.07
CA PHE A 393 -6.71 19.32 -1.20
C PHE A 393 -6.15 18.86 -2.55
N SER A 394 -6.31 19.66 -3.61
CA SER A 394 -5.98 19.23 -4.98
C SER A 394 -4.81 19.99 -5.62
N CYS A 395 -4.33 21.06 -5.00
CA CYS A 395 -3.34 21.95 -5.63
C CYS A 395 -1.88 21.48 -5.50
N PHE A 396 -1.56 20.61 -4.53
CA PHE A 396 -0.19 20.14 -4.30
C PHE A 396 -0.14 18.61 -4.23
N GLU A 397 0.72 18.01 -5.07
CA GLU A 397 0.75 16.57 -5.35
C GLU A 397 1.22 15.69 -4.19
N GLU A 398 1.96 16.27 -3.24
CA GLU A 398 2.47 15.58 -2.05
C GLU A 398 1.71 16.01 -0.78
N SER A 399 0.43 16.39 -0.96
CA SER A 399 -0.53 16.54 0.14
C SER A 399 -1.14 15.19 0.48
N TYR A 400 -1.08 14.79 1.76
CA TYR A 400 -1.60 13.51 2.21
C TYR A 400 -2.59 13.65 3.35
N VAL A 401 -3.41 12.60 3.50
CA VAL A 401 -4.36 12.42 4.57
C VAL A 401 -4.21 11.02 5.15
N LEU A 402 -4.24 10.92 6.48
CA LEU A 402 -4.41 9.66 7.17
C LEU A 402 -5.89 9.50 7.52
N ILE A 403 -6.57 8.56 6.86
CA ILE A 403 -8.02 8.39 6.95
C ILE A 403 -8.45 7.02 7.44
N ASP A 404 -9.46 7.03 8.30
CA ASP A 404 -10.25 5.85 8.65
C ASP A 404 -11.34 5.63 7.59
N MET A 405 -11.10 4.69 6.68
CA MET A 405 -12.05 4.36 5.60
C MET A 405 -13.38 3.81 6.11
N ALA A 406 -13.43 3.26 7.33
CA ALA A 406 -14.68 2.80 7.90
C ALA A 406 -15.64 3.96 8.19
N LYS A 407 -15.15 5.20 8.30
CA LYS A 407 -16.00 6.41 8.38
C LYS A 407 -16.56 6.86 7.04
N ILE A 408 -15.94 6.47 5.92
CA ILE A 408 -16.49 6.72 4.57
C ILE A 408 -17.48 5.62 4.19
N PHE A 409 -17.07 4.36 4.28
CA PHE A 409 -17.82 3.23 3.71
C PHE A 409 -18.63 2.45 4.75
N GLY A 410 -18.37 2.66 6.05
CA GLY A 410 -18.91 1.85 7.14
C GLY A 410 -18.00 0.66 7.50
N LYS A 411 -18.01 0.28 8.78
CA LYS A 411 -17.14 -0.80 9.31
C LYS A 411 -17.28 -2.13 8.58
N VAL A 412 -18.50 -2.51 8.18
CA VAL A 412 -18.76 -3.78 7.49
C VAL A 412 -18.13 -3.86 6.09
N LYS A 413 -17.66 -2.73 5.56
CA LYS A 413 -17.10 -2.59 4.21
C LYS A 413 -15.59 -2.64 4.15
N ILE A 414 -14.92 -2.49 5.28
CA ILE A 414 -13.47 -2.42 5.36
C ILE A 414 -12.99 -3.60 6.19
N ILE A 415 -12.04 -4.37 5.65
CA ILE A 415 -11.36 -5.42 6.39
C ILE A 415 -10.10 -4.79 6.96
N THR A 416 -10.11 -4.51 8.27
CA THR A 416 -8.93 -4.00 8.97
C THR A 416 -8.21 -5.11 9.71
N ASN A 417 -8.92 -6.07 10.33
CA ASN A 417 -8.31 -7.11 11.14
C ASN A 417 -7.18 -7.87 10.38
N PRO A 418 -5.92 -7.82 10.85
CA PRO A 418 -4.77 -8.40 10.15
C PRO A 418 -4.78 -9.93 10.08
N PHE A 419 -5.66 -10.60 10.83
CA PHE A 419 -5.85 -12.05 10.79
C PHE A 419 -6.97 -12.49 9.85
N GLU A 420 -7.82 -11.56 9.40
CA GLU A 420 -8.84 -11.86 8.40
C GLU A 420 -8.21 -11.98 7.01
N CYS A 421 -8.36 -13.16 6.42
CA CYS A 421 -7.86 -13.47 5.09
C CYS A 421 -8.96 -13.82 4.10
N SER A 422 -8.66 -13.62 2.83
CA SER A 422 -9.51 -13.97 1.70
C SER A 422 -8.71 -14.79 0.71
N LYS A 423 -9.31 -15.81 0.09
CA LYS A 423 -8.65 -16.57 -0.97
C LYS A 423 -8.58 -15.72 -2.24
N LEU A 424 -7.39 -15.49 -2.75
CA LEU A 424 -7.16 -14.74 -3.98
C LEU A 424 -7.53 -15.60 -5.19
N LYS A 425 -8.53 -15.14 -5.95
CA LYS A 425 -9.00 -15.81 -7.18
C LYS A 425 -8.31 -15.29 -8.43
N SER A 426 -7.97 -14.00 -8.43
CA SER A 426 -7.35 -13.38 -9.59
C SER A 426 -6.36 -12.31 -9.22
N LEU A 427 -5.26 -12.28 -9.95
CA LEU A 427 -4.22 -11.27 -9.89
C LEU A 427 -4.17 -10.55 -11.25
N SER A 428 -4.53 -9.27 -11.26
CA SER A 428 -4.40 -8.42 -12.44
C SER A 428 -3.14 -7.61 -12.38
N VAL A 429 -2.47 -7.47 -13.52
CA VAL A 429 -1.22 -6.75 -13.66
C VAL A 429 -1.36 -5.71 -14.75
N PHE A 430 -1.26 -4.43 -14.38
CA PHE A 430 -1.25 -3.32 -15.33
C PHE A 430 0.16 -3.12 -15.90
N ARG A 431 0.31 -3.32 -17.21
CA ARG A 431 1.55 -3.08 -17.95
C ARG A 431 1.42 -1.85 -18.83
N ARG A 432 2.44 -0.99 -18.79
CA ARG A 432 2.63 0.10 -19.75
C ARG A 432 3.19 -0.49 -21.05
N GLN A 433 2.64 -0.09 -22.20
CA GLN A 433 3.01 -0.67 -23.50
C GLN A 433 4.34 -0.14 -24.08
N ALA A 434 5.06 0.75 -23.39
CA ALA A 434 6.44 1.02 -23.75
C ALA A 434 7.23 -0.28 -23.56
N LYS A 435 7.72 -0.87 -24.67
CA LYS A 435 8.31 -2.21 -24.81
C LYS A 435 9.48 -2.56 -23.85
N THR A 436 9.77 -1.74 -22.85
CA THR A 436 10.96 -1.80 -22.00
C THR A 436 10.74 -1.46 -20.53
N GLU A 437 9.56 -0.99 -20.08
CA GLU A 437 9.39 -0.67 -18.65
C GLU A 437 9.07 -1.91 -17.82
N LYS A 438 10.02 -2.28 -16.95
CA LYS A 438 9.86 -3.38 -15.99
C LYS A 438 8.84 -2.99 -14.92
N ILE A 439 7.98 -3.94 -14.55
CA ILE A 439 7.18 -3.80 -13.33
C ILE A 439 8.08 -4.10 -12.15
N ASP A 440 8.58 -3.00 -11.62
CA ASP A 440 9.46 -2.97 -10.48
C ASP A 440 8.63 -3.14 -9.19
N SER A 441 8.92 -4.20 -8.40
CA SER A 441 8.35 -4.32 -7.05
C SER A 441 8.79 -3.12 -6.19
N ALA A 442 7.84 -2.30 -5.78
CA ALA A 442 8.08 -1.07 -5.01
C ALA A 442 8.74 -1.34 -3.66
N VAL A 443 8.56 -2.55 -3.12
CA VAL A 443 9.09 -2.92 -1.79
C VAL A 443 10.57 -3.34 -1.86
N PHE A 444 11.14 -3.56 -3.06
CA PHE A 444 12.46 -4.21 -3.18
C PHE A 444 13.47 -3.52 -4.10
N LEU A 445 13.20 -2.32 -4.60
CA LEU A 445 14.01 -1.78 -5.71
C LEU A 445 14.69 -0.45 -5.45
N LYS A 446 14.35 0.29 -4.39
CA LYS A 446 14.98 1.60 -4.19
C LYS A 446 16.46 1.48 -3.77
N HIS A 447 16.85 0.36 -3.16
CA HIS A 447 18.20 0.16 -2.60
C HIS A 447 18.94 -1.11 -3.06
N MET A 448 18.40 -1.86 -4.04
CA MET A 448 19.15 -2.98 -4.63
C MET A 448 20.27 -2.48 -5.56
N PRO A 449 21.45 -3.14 -5.59
CA PRO A 449 22.47 -2.89 -6.60
C PRO A 449 21.89 -3.05 -8.02
N ASP A 450 22.27 -2.18 -8.96
CA ASP A 450 21.67 -2.13 -10.31
C ASP A 450 21.76 -3.46 -11.09
N ALA A 451 22.77 -4.29 -10.78
CA ALA A 451 22.91 -5.64 -11.33
C ALA A 451 21.72 -6.57 -11.01
N GLN A 452 21.02 -6.36 -9.89
CA GLN A 452 19.84 -7.15 -9.49
C GLN A 452 18.52 -6.55 -9.98
N LYS A 453 18.45 -5.22 -10.18
CA LYS A 453 17.32 -4.54 -10.85
C LYS A 453 17.16 -5.01 -12.30
N ASN A 454 18.27 -5.33 -12.95
CA ASN A 454 18.28 -5.64 -14.37
C ASN A 454 17.71 -7.04 -14.75
N ASN A 455 17.48 -7.94 -13.80
CA ASN A 455 16.89 -9.27 -14.03
C ASN A 455 15.40 -9.39 -13.62
N ALA A 456 14.76 -8.31 -13.19
CA ALA A 456 13.41 -8.33 -12.64
C ALA A 456 12.30 -8.08 -13.70
N GLY A 457 12.05 -9.03 -14.58
CA GLY A 457 10.78 -9.06 -15.32
C GLY A 457 9.62 -9.40 -14.37
N GLY A 458 8.90 -8.41 -13.84
CA GLY A 458 7.71 -8.61 -12.98
C GLY A 458 8.00 -8.73 -11.47
N THR A 459 6.97 -8.52 -10.65
CA THR A 459 7.09 -8.54 -9.18
C THR A 459 7.31 -9.94 -8.60
N ILE A 460 7.83 -10.03 -7.37
CA ILE A 460 8.06 -11.32 -6.68
C ILE A 460 6.75 -12.09 -6.57
N LEU A 461 5.65 -11.42 -6.18
CA LEU A 461 4.33 -12.05 -6.11
C LEU A 461 3.93 -12.69 -7.45
N LEU A 462 4.10 -11.97 -8.56
CA LEU A 462 3.74 -12.47 -9.89
C LEU A 462 4.58 -13.68 -10.29
N LYS A 463 5.90 -13.61 -10.09
CA LYS A 463 6.83 -14.72 -10.40
C LYS A 463 6.51 -15.96 -9.57
N THR A 464 6.32 -15.79 -8.26
CA THR A 464 5.98 -16.89 -7.36
C THR A 464 4.60 -17.47 -7.68
N ALA A 465 3.60 -16.64 -8.03
CA ALA A 465 2.29 -17.12 -8.45
C ALA A 465 2.35 -17.94 -9.74
N ALA A 466 3.10 -17.47 -10.74
CA ALA A 466 3.28 -18.20 -11.99
C ALA A 466 3.95 -19.58 -11.78
N ALA A 467 4.90 -19.65 -10.84
CA ALA A 467 5.62 -20.88 -10.52
C ALA A 467 4.80 -21.86 -9.65
N LEU A 468 4.07 -21.36 -8.66
CA LEU A 468 3.45 -22.22 -7.63
C LEU A 468 1.97 -22.52 -7.88
N CYS A 469 1.20 -21.62 -8.49
CA CYS A 469 -0.25 -21.69 -8.42
C CYS A 469 -0.94 -22.49 -9.53
N LEU A 470 -0.19 -23.15 -10.43
CA LEU A 470 -0.71 -23.93 -11.56
C LEU A 470 -1.95 -23.28 -12.21
N ASN A 471 -3.16 -23.72 -11.88
CA ASN A 471 -4.45 -23.19 -12.38
C ASN A 471 -5.38 -22.65 -11.26
N ASN A 472 -4.89 -22.53 -10.02
CA ASN A 472 -5.66 -22.11 -8.85
C ASN A 472 -5.89 -20.60 -8.79
N ILE A 473 -5.17 -19.83 -9.61
CA ILE A 473 -5.31 -18.39 -9.73
C ILE A 473 -5.35 -17.99 -11.20
N SER A 474 -6.24 -17.06 -11.53
CA SER A 474 -6.24 -16.39 -12.82
C SER A 474 -5.31 -15.18 -12.79
N ILE A 475 -4.25 -15.21 -13.60
CA ILE A 475 -3.35 -14.08 -13.79
C ILE A 475 -3.78 -13.36 -15.07
N CYS A 476 -4.23 -12.13 -14.95
CA CYS A 476 -4.68 -11.30 -16.07
C CYS A 476 -3.66 -10.18 -16.32
N GLU A 477 -3.14 -10.09 -17.55
CA GLU A 477 -2.35 -8.94 -17.96
C GLU A 477 -3.27 -7.90 -18.60
N LEU A 478 -3.29 -6.70 -18.04
CA LEU A 478 -4.04 -5.56 -18.54
C LEU A 478 -3.04 -4.60 -19.19
N ASN A 479 -3.02 -4.59 -20.52
CA ASN A 479 -2.22 -3.64 -21.28
C ASN A 479 -2.96 -2.30 -21.31
N ILE A 480 -2.41 -1.29 -20.64
CA ILE A 480 -2.87 0.09 -20.82
C ILE A 480 -1.99 0.71 -21.90
N PHE A 481 -2.62 1.11 -22.99
CA PHE A 481 -1.98 1.81 -24.10
C PHE A 481 -1.62 3.23 -23.64
N ASP A 482 -0.33 3.56 -23.66
CA ASP A 482 0.10 4.96 -23.71
C ASP A 482 -0.20 5.48 -25.11
N GLY A 483 -1.05 6.50 -25.23
CA GLY A 483 -1.29 7.19 -26.50
C GLY A 483 -2.71 7.11 -27.07
N ILE A 484 -3.69 6.61 -26.31
CA ILE A 484 -5.01 7.23 -26.43
C ILE A 484 -4.85 8.54 -25.67
N GLU A 485 -4.68 9.68 -26.38
CA GLU A 485 -5.04 10.97 -25.79
C GLU A 485 -6.33 10.72 -25.04
N ALA A 486 -6.35 10.85 -23.71
CA ALA A 486 -7.62 10.92 -23.01
C ALA A 486 -8.39 11.96 -23.83
N PRO A 487 -9.47 11.58 -24.55
CA PRO A 487 -10.11 12.54 -25.42
C PRO A 487 -10.38 13.73 -24.55
N ASP A 488 -10.07 14.90 -25.10
CA ASP A 488 -10.22 16.18 -24.44
C ASP A 488 -11.42 16.09 -23.51
N ALA A 489 -11.23 16.54 -22.27
CA ALA A 489 -12.14 16.37 -21.14
C ALA A 489 -13.61 16.82 -21.38
N GLY A 490 -13.99 17.15 -22.61
CA GLY A 490 -15.34 17.31 -23.13
C GLY A 490 -16.05 16.09 -23.71
N GLU A 491 -15.43 15.00 -24.19
CA GLU A 491 -16.20 13.90 -24.82
C GLU A 491 -15.75 12.45 -24.51
N GLY A 492 -16.52 11.76 -23.66
CA GLY A 492 -16.94 10.38 -23.92
C GLY A 492 -16.07 9.18 -23.50
N PHE A 493 -14.78 9.31 -23.19
CA PHE A 493 -13.98 8.13 -22.79
C PHE A 493 -14.13 7.78 -21.31
N ASN A 494 -15.09 6.90 -21.03
CA ASN A 494 -15.43 6.51 -19.68
C ASN A 494 -14.57 5.33 -19.20
N ILE A 495 -13.35 5.63 -18.74
CA ILE A 495 -12.46 4.68 -18.06
C ILE A 495 -13.19 3.84 -16.99
N LYS A 496 -14.22 4.40 -16.35
CA LYS A 496 -15.08 3.73 -15.36
C LYS A 496 -15.67 2.41 -15.87
N ALA A 497 -16.18 2.37 -17.10
CA ALA A 497 -16.84 1.18 -17.64
C ALA A 497 -15.84 0.03 -17.83
N VAL A 498 -14.64 0.35 -18.30
CA VAL A 498 -13.56 -0.63 -18.52
C VAL A 498 -13.12 -1.25 -17.19
N TYR A 499 -12.82 -0.45 -16.17
CA TYR A 499 -12.44 -0.99 -14.86
C TYR A 499 -13.59 -1.78 -14.20
N GLU A 500 -14.81 -1.25 -14.20
CA GLU A 500 -15.97 -1.96 -13.62
C GLU A 500 -16.23 -3.31 -14.33
N GLU A 501 -16.15 -3.34 -15.66
CA GLU A 501 -16.32 -4.56 -16.44
C GLU A 501 -15.15 -5.52 -16.23
N CYS A 502 -13.90 -5.03 -16.16
CA CYS A 502 -12.74 -5.85 -15.84
C CYS A 502 -12.88 -6.50 -14.45
N ILE A 503 -13.27 -5.73 -13.43
CA ILE A 503 -13.44 -6.28 -12.08
C ILE A 503 -14.61 -7.28 -12.03
N LYS A 504 -15.76 -6.96 -12.66
CA LYS A 504 -16.87 -7.92 -12.79
C LYS A 504 -16.43 -9.20 -13.50
N LYS A 505 -15.69 -9.06 -14.61
CA LYS A 505 -15.11 -10.18 -15.36
C LYS A 505 -14.19 -11.01 -14.48
N MET A 506 -13.27 -10.39 -13.74
CA MET A 506 -12.35 -11.06 -12.81
C MET A 506 -13.08 -11.88 -11.73
N PHE A 507 -14.13 -11.33 -11.13
CA PHE A 507 -14.96 -12.09 -10.18
C PHE A 507 -15.85 -13.15 -10.83
N SER A 508 -16.07 -13.08 -12.15
CA SER A 508 -16.78 -14.09 -12.94
C SER A 508 -15.87 -15.12 -13.60
N ILE A 509 -14.54 -15.01 -13.45
CA ILE A 509 -13.60 -16.01 -13.98
C ILE A 509 -13.85 -17.33 -13.25
N GLU A 510 -14.39 -18.30 -13.97
CA GLU A 510 -14.60 -19.66 -13.49
C GLU A 510 -13.25 -20.37 -13.28
N GLU A 511 -13.12 -21.12 -12.18
CA GLU A 511 -11.94 -21.95 -11.92
C GLU A 511 -11.73 -22.94 -13.08
N GLY A 512 -10.53 -22.94 -13.69
CA GLY A 512 -10.12 -23.97 -14.66
C GLY A 512 -10.11 -23.59 -16.15
N LYS A 513 -10.41 -22.35 -16.55
CA LYS A 513 -10.21 -21.92 -17.97
C LYS A 513 -8.74 -21.61 -18.28
N PRO A 514 -8.20 -22.04 -19.44
CA PRO A 514 -6.76 -22.05 -19.73
C PRO A 514 -6.10 -20.66 -19.81
N LYS A 515 -4.81 -20.63 -19.46
CA LYS A 515 -3.92 -19.45 -19.27
C LYS A 515 -3.76 -18.51 -20.46
N ALA A 516 -4.17 -18.89 -21.67
CA ALA A 516 -3.88 -18.14 -22.91
C ALA A 516 -5.05 -17.30 -23.44
N GLU A 517 -6.28 -17.51 -22.97
CA GLU A 517 -7.47 -16.85 -23.55
C GLU A 517 -8.01 -15.67 -22.74
N ASN A 518 -7.45 -15.40 -21.55
CA ASN A 518 -7.92 -14.33 -20.66
C ASN A 518 -7.01 -13.09 -20.68
N ILE A 519 -6.37 -12.79 -21.82
CA ILE A 519 -5.94 -11.43 -22.08
C ILE A 519 -7.24 -10.65 -22.31
N ILE A 520 -7.67 -9.87 -21.30
CA ILE A 520 -8.67 -8.84 -21.53
C ILE A 520 -7.95 -7.78 -22.36
N ASP A 521 -7.94 -7.98 -23.69
CA ASP A 521 -7.37 -7.00 -24.59
C ASP A 521 -8.22 -5.74 -24.52
N GLY A 522 -7.64 -4.69 -23.93
CA GLY A 522 -8.22 -3.35 -23.90
C GLY A 522 -8.59 -2.83 -25.29
N SER A 523 -8.00 -3.38 -26.36
CA SER A 523 -8.29 -3.03 -27.74
C SER A 523 -9.69 -3.46 -28.22
N ASN A 524 -10.26 -4.52 -27.62
CA ASN A 524 -11.61 -5.01 -27.97
C ASN A 524 -12.74 -4.13 -27.41
N TYR A 525 -12.44 -3.14 -26.57
CA TYR A 525 -13.43 -2.15 -26.11
C TYR A 525 -13.68 -1.02 -27.11
N LYS A 526 -13.02 -1.02 -28.28
CA LYS A 526 -13.34 -0.11 -29.39
C LYS A 526 -14.77 -0.24 -29.93
N THR A 527 -15.51 -1.29 -29.57
CA THR A 527 -16.83 -1.60 -30.15
C THR A 527 -18.02 -1.26 -29.26
N LEU A 528 -17.84 -0.63 -28.09
CA LEU A 528 -18.96 -0.25 -27.21
C LEU A 528 -19.83 0.91 -27.72
N PHE A 529 -19.49 1.53 -28.85
CA PHE A 529 -20.35 2.49 -29.54
C PHE A 529 -20.34 2.21 -31.05
N PRO A 530 -21.52 2.06 -31.71
CA PRO A 530 -21.57 2.11 -33.16
C PRO A 530 -21.06 3.49 -33.62
N PRO A 531 -20.40 3.58 -34.79
CA PRO A 531 -20.04 4.87 -35.36
C PRO A 531 -21.30 5.75 -35.44
N PRO A 532 -21.20 7.07 -35.18
CA PRO A 532 -22.35 7.97 -35.31
C PRO A 532 -22.93 7.80 -36.71
N PRO A 533 -24.26 7.76 -36.86
CA PRO A 533 -24.88 7.68 -38.18
C PRO A 533 -24.36 8.84 -39.03
N PRO A 534 -24.05 8.61 -40.32
CA PRO A 534 -23.59 9.68 -41.18
C PRO A 534 -24.60 10.83 -41.15
N PRO A 535 -24.13 12.09 -41.22
CA PRO A 535 -25.01 13.25 -41.19
C PRO A 535 -26.09 13.08 -42.26
N LYS A 536 -27.36 13.20 -41.85
CA LYS A 536 -28.47 13.20 -42.79
C LYS A 536 -28.29 14.38 -43.73
N SER A 537 -28.16 14.07 -45.01
CA SER A 537 -28.15 15.01 -46.13
C SER A 537 -29.40 15.87 -46.17
#